data_AF-A0A7W1EB77-F1
#
_entry.id   AF-A0A7W1EB77-F1
#
_cell.length_a   1.000
_cell.length_b   1.000
_cell.length_c   1.000
_cell.angle_alpha   90.00
_cell.angle_beta   90.00
_cell.angle_gamma   90.00
#
_symmetry.space_group_name_H-M   'P 1'
#
loop_
_entity.id
_entity.type
_entity.pdbx_description
1 polymer ?
#
loop_
_entity_poly.entity_id
_entity_poly.type
_entity_poly.pdbx_seq_one_letter_code
_entity_poly.pdbx_strand_id
1 'polypeptide(L)'
;MRTVVLAFVSLAGWGTPLTAQPAPLGPQPADTGLTISLMTFGPGRQVWEQFGHNAIWVHDPADGTDAAYNYGLFDFHQQNFLLRFVRGQMWYWMDGFPAAAYARVYRRDNRSVWIQELDIPLERRVELRRFLEWNAQPEHRFYHYDYYRDNCSTRIRDALDRALDGRLRAATYSTPSHTTFRFHTQRLTANDPLVYTGLLIALGPGVDRPISAWDEAFLPMELRDRIAALRVPGADGRP
;
A
#
# COMPACT_ATOMS: atom_id res chain seq x y z
N MET A 1 36.65 -29.63 -73.24
CA MET A 1 36.21 -29.22 -71.88
C MET A 1 34.69 -29.19 -71.89
N ARG A 2 34.06 -30.08 -71.12
CA ARG A 2 32.59 -30.24 -71.06
C ARG A 2 32.06 -29.38 -69.91
N THR A 3 31.21 -28.41 -70.22
CA THR A 3 30.50 -27.57 -69.26
C THR A 3 29.36 -28.36 -68.63
N VAL A 4 29.43 -28.63 -67.33
CA VAL A 4 28.35 -29.25 -66.55
C VAL A 4 27.68 -28.12 -65.74
N VAL A 5 26.41 -27.88 -66.03
CA VAL A 5 25.54 -26.97 -65.26
C VAL A 5 24.91 -27.79 -64.13
N LEU A 6 25.22 -27.46 -62.88
CA LEU A 6 24.53 -28.01 -61.70
C LEU A 6 23.32 -27.13 -61.37
N ALA A 7 22.12 -27.70 -61.49
CA ALA A 7 20.89 -27.12 -60.99
C ALA A 7 20.79 -27.39 -59.47
N PHE A 8 20.67 -26.32 -58.67
CA PHE A 8 20.29 -26.42 -57.26
C PHE A 8 18.76 -26.50 -57.15
N VAL A 9 18.24 -27.63 -56.66
CA VAL A 9 16.84 -27.77 -56.25
C VAL A 9 16.75 -27.34 -54.79
N SER A 10 16.16 -26.18 -54.55
CA SER A 10 15.79 -25.70 -53.22
C SER A 10 14.47 -26.34 -52.77
N LEU A 11 14.55 -27.29 -51.83
CA LEU A 11 13.39 -27.82 -51.10
C LEU A 11 13.02 -26.82 -49.98
N ALA A 12 12.05 -25.95 -50.24
CA ALA A 12 11.42 -25.13 -49.22
C ALA A 12 10.43 -25.99 -48.41
N GLY A 13 10.87 -26.54 -47.28
CA GLY A 13 9.98 -27.17 -46.30
C GLY A 13 9.18 -26.12 -45.55
N TRP A 14 7.85 -26.14 -45.68
CA TRP A 14 6.96 -25.30 -44.89
C TRP A 14 6.86 -25.91 -43.49
N GLY A 15 7.68 -25.42 -42.54
CA GLY A 15 7.51 -25.74 -41.13
C GLY A 15 6.27 -25.05 -40.59
N THR A 16 5.28 -25.80 -40.13
CA THR A 16 4.17 -25.25 -39.36
C THR A 16 4.71 -24.68 -38.04
N PRO A 17 4.39 -23.42 -37.68
CA PRO A 17 4.79 -22.89 -36.39
C PRO A 17 4.04 -23.66 -35.29
N LEU A 18 4.79 -24.28 -34.38
CA LEU A 18 4.26 -24.84 -33.15
C LEU A 18 3.76 -23.67 -32.28
N THR A 19 2.46 -23.43 -32.30
CA THR A 19 1.80 -22.57 -31.32
C THR A 19 1.84 -23.29 -29.97
N ALA A 20 2.61 -22.74 -29.03
CA ALA A 20 2.59 -23.19 -27.64
C ALA A 20 1.18 -22.97 -27.08
N GLN A 21 0.46 -24.06 -26.77
CA GLN A 21 -0.78 -23.98 -26.01
C GLN A 21 -0.46 -23.47 -24.60
N PRO A 22 -1.18 -22.44 -24.10
CA PRO A 22 -1.06 -22.05 -22.70
C PRO A 22 -1.40 -23.25 -21.81
N ALA A 23 -0.52 -23.54 -20.85
CA ALA A 23 -0.73 -24.62 -19.91
C ALA A 23 -2.07 -24.44 -19.17
N PRO A 24 -2.79 -25.53 -18.84
CA PRO A 24 -3.99 -25.43 -18.03
C PRO A 24 -3.65 -24.75 -16.70
N LEU A 25 -4.40 -23.71 -16.35
CA LEU A 25 -4.36 -23.12 -15.02
C LEU A 25 -4.62 -24.26 -14.01
N GLY A 26 -3.69 -24.44 -13.06
CA GLY A 26 -3.85 -25.41 -11.99
C GLY A 26 -5.16 -25.18 -11.21
N PRO A 27 -5.57 -26.13 -10.36
CA PRO A 27 -6.83 -26.02 -9.62
C PRO A 27 -6.91 -24.67 -8.90
N GLN A 28 -7.96 -23.90 -9.23
CA GLN A 28 -8.27 -22.64 -8.58
C GLN A 28 -8.45 -22.92 -7.08
N PRO A 29 -7.77 -22.19 -6.18
CA PRO A 29 -7.93 -22.43 -4.75
C PRO A 29 -9.42 -22.30 -4.39
N ALA A 30 -9.93 -23.24 -3.60
CA ALA A 30 -11.31 -23.23 -3.15
C ALA A 30 -11.62 -21.89 -2.44
N ASP A 31 -12.85 -21.38 -2.57
CA ASP A 31 -13.27 -20.19 -1.85
C ASP A 31 -13.15 -20.44 -0.35
N THR A 32 -12.19 -19.76 0.27
CA THR A 32 -11.85 -19.87 1.69
C THR A 32 -12.67 -18.91 2.56
N GLY A 33 -13.46 -18.02 1.95
CA GLY A 33 -14.06 -16.87 2.64
C GLY A 33 -13.04 -15.80 3.06
N LEU A 34 -11.78 -15.90 2.61
CA LEU A 34 -10.71 -14.96 2.92
C LEU A 34 -11.01 -13.57 2.35
N THR A 35 -11.32 -12.56 3.15
CA THR A 35 -11.48 -11.18 2.67
C THR A 35 -10.34 -10.27 3.13
N ILE A 36 -10.04 -9.27 2.30
CA ILE A 36 -9.06 -8.23 2.59
C ILE A 36 -9.79 -6.90 2.52
N SER A 37 -9.69 -6.09 3.57
CA SER A 37 -10.27 -4.75 3.60
C SER A 37 -9.25 -3.68 3.97
N LEU A 38 -9.31 -2.52 3.32
CA LEU A 38 -8.64 -1.32 3.79
C LEU A 38 -9.50 -0.67 4.89
N MET A 39 -8.94 -0.57 6.09
CA MET A 39 -9.49 0.24 7.17
C MET A 39 -8.85 1.62 7.15
N THR A 40 -9.69 2.66 7.22
CA THR A 40 -9.24 4.04 7.31
C THR A 40 -9.84 4.70 8.52
N PHE A 41 -9.01 5.36 9.31
CA PHE A 41 -9.38 6.05 10.53
C PHE A 41 -9.16 7.55 10.35
N GLY A 42 -10.20 8.34 10.61
CA GLY A 42 -10.14 9.79 10.49
C GLY A 42 -9.20 10.43 11.51
N PRO A 43 -8.92 11.75 11.40
CA PRO A 43 -8.08 12.48 12.33
C PRO A 43 -8.50 12.33 13.80
N GLY A 44 -7.51 12.31 14.70
CA GLY A 44 -7.70 12.35 16.15
C GLY A 44 -7.26 13.67 16.77
N ARG A 45 -7.26 13.74 18.11
CA ARG A 45 -6.94 14.97 18.85
C ARG A 45 -5.44 15.16 19.06
N GLN A 46 -4.68 14.07 19.12
CA GLN A 46 -3.24 14.13 19.36
C GLN A 46 -2.50 14.51 18.08
N VAL A 47 -1.34 15.17 18.21
CA VAL A 47 -0.55 15.65 17.06
C VAL A 47 -0.20 14.54 16.06
N TRP A 48 0.11 13.33 16.53
CA TRP A 48 0.40 12.16 15.68
C TRP A 48 -0.85 11.52 15.07
N GLU A 49 -2.05 11.93 15.47
CA GLU A 49 -3.33 11.42 14.96
C GLU A 49 -4.00 12.36 13.96
N GLN A 50 -3.52 13.61 13.83
CA GLN A 50 -4.17 14.64 13.01
C GLN A 50 -4.30 14.26 11.53
N PHE A 51 -3.49 13.32 11.07
CA PHE A 51 -3.44 12.87 9.68
C PHE A 51 -4.32 11.65 9.40
N GLY A 52 -4.87 11.04 10.44
CA GLY A 52 -5.61 9.78 10.35
C GLY A 52 -4.71 8.55 10.52
N HIS A 53 -5.23 7.38 10.17
CA HIS A 53 -4.47 6.13 10.19
C HIS A 53 -5.05 5.11 9.21
N ASN A 54 -4.26 4.13 8.79
CA ASN A 54 -4.74 2.98 8.02
C ASN A 54 -4.35 1.65 8.66
N ALA A 55 -5.16 0.63 8.37
CA ALA A 55 -4.83 -0.78 8.61
C ALA A 55 -5.36 -1.64 7.45
N ILE A 56 -4.76 -2.81 7.23
CA ILE A 56 -5.31 -3.85 6.38
C ILE A 56 -5.98 -4.88 7.28
N TRP A 57 -7.29 -5.05 7.14
CA TRP A 57 -8.02 -6.12 7.80
C TRP A 57 -8.01 -7.37 6.95
N VAL A 58 -7.48 -8.45 7.52
CA VAL A 58 -7.52 -9.80 6.98
C VAL A 58 -8.53 -10.60 7.78
N HIS A 59 -9.54 -11.14 7.10
CA HIS A 59 -10.52 -12.06 7.67
C HIS A 59 -10.43 -13.38 6.92
N ASP A 60 -10.00 -14.46 7.58
CA ASP A 60 -9.84 -15.81 7.03
C ASP A 60 -10.57 -16.81 7.95
N PRO A 61 -11.81 -17.21 7.63
CA PRO A 61 -12.55 -18.19 8.42
C PRO A 61 -11.89 -19.57 8.46
N ALA A 62 -11.13 -19.95 7.43
CA ALA A 62 -10.50 -21.26 7.34
C ALA A 62 -9.30 -21.38 8.29
N ASP A 63 -8.51 -20.31 8.42
CA ASP A 63 -7.36 -20.24 9.33
C ASP A 63 -7.70 -19.60 10.69
N GLY A 64 -8.93 -19.09 10.88
CA GLY A 64 -9.38 -18.40 12.09
C GLY A 64 -8.79 -16.99 12.29
N THR A 65 -8.23 -16.40 11.22
CA THR A 65 -7.60 -15.07 11.26
C THR A 65 -8.67 -13.98 11.19
N ASP A 66 -8.66 -13.05 12.13
CA ASP A 66 -9.50 -11.83 12.09
C ASP A 66 -8.71 -10.64 12.63
N ALA A 67 -7.75 -10.17 11.84
CA ALA A 67 -6.70 -9.25 12.28
C ALA A 67 -6.61 -7.99 11.42
N ALA A 68 -6.51 -6.84 12.07
CA ALA A 68 -6.17 -5.55 11.47
C ALA A 68 -4.66 -5.30 11.64
N TYR A 69 -3.93 -5.38 10.54
CA TYR A 69 -2.50 -5.12 10.46
C TYR A 69 -2.23 -3.65 10.19
N ASN A 70 -1.39 -3.04 11.01
CA ASN A 70 -1.12 -1.60 10.94
C ASN A 70 0.37 -1.32 11.16
N TYR A 71 0.85 -0.22 10.58
CA TYR A 71 2.24 0.23 10.65
C TYR A 71 2.33 1.52 11.48
N GLY A 72 1.57 1.62 12.58
CA GLY A 72 1.41 2.88 13.32
C GLY A 72 2.06 2.90 14.70
N LEU A 73 2.70 1.81 15.11
CA LEU A 73 3.10 1.62 16.49
C LEU A 73 4.49 2.18 16.75
N PHE A 74 4.64 2.88 17.86
CA PHE A 74 5.90 3.43 18.35
C PHE A 74 5.90 3.45 19.89
N ASP A 75 7.09 3.56 20.47
CA ASP A 75 7.28 3.64 21.92
C ASP A 75 7.84 5.01 22.34
N PHE A 76 7.24 5.62 23.36
CA PHE A 76 7.71 6.88 23.98
C PHE A 76 8.97 6.68 24.83
N HIS A 77 9.24 5.46 25.30
CA HIS A 77 10.42 5.12 26.11
C HIS A 77 11.66 4.80 25.27
N GLN A 78 11.61 5.00 23.95
CA GLN A 78 12.79 4.89 23.10
C GLN A 78 13.92 5.80 23.63
N GLN A 79 15.13 5.26 23.68
CA GLN A 79 16.30 6.03 24.10
C GLN A 79 16.46 7.28 23.22
N ASN A 80 16.59 8.44 23.87
CA ASN A 80 16.67 9.74 23.22
C ASN A 80 15.43 10.09 22.37
N PHE A 81 14.22 9.65 22.77
CA PHE A 81 12.95 9.90 22.06
C PHE A 81 12.85 11.32 21.49
N LEU A 82 13.01 12.35 22.33
CA LEU A 82 12.88 13.75 21.89
C LEU A 82 13.93 14.13 20.83
N LEU A 83 15.17 13.68 20.98
CA LEU A 83 16.23 13.94 20.00
C LEU A 83 15.97 13.22 18.67
N ARG A 84 15.50 11.96 18.73
CA ARG A 84 15.13 11.18 17.54
C ARG A 84 13.92 11.77 16.84
N PHE A 85 12.93 12.22 17.59
CA PHE A 85 11.75 12.90 17.08
C PHE A 85 12.14 14.18 16.31
N VAL A 86 12.95 15.05 16.91
CA VAL A 86 13.43 16.28 16.26
C VAL A 86 14.28 15.99 15.02
N ARG A 87 14.99 14.85 14.99
CA ARG A 87 15.80 14.41 13.84
C ARG A 87 15.03 13.60 12.79
N GLY A 88 13.77 13.25 13.05
CA GLY A 88 12.99 12.35 12.17
C GLY A 88 13.54 10.91 12.12
N GLN A 89 14.15 10.41 13.20
CA GLN A 89 14.81 9.09 13.28
C GLN A 89 14.07 8.12 14.19
N MET A 90 12.74 8.18 14.20
CA MET A 90 11.89 7.35 15.05
C MET A 90 11.79 5.93 14.49
N TRP A 91 11.84 4.94 15.38
CA TRP A 91 11.50 3.57 15.04
C TRP A 91 10.01 3.33 15.24
N TYR A 92 9.40 2.79 14.19
CA TYR A 92 8.03 2.33 14.21
C TYR A 92 8.01 0.83 13.90
N TRP A 93 6.90 0.18 14.23
CA TRP A 93 6.71 -1.22 13.85
C TRP A 93 5.29 -1.54 13.40
N MET A 94 5.22 -2.66 12.68
CA MET A 94 3.99 -3.31 12.25
C MET A 94 3.50 -4.29 13.30
N ASP A 95 2.18 -4.34 13.56
CA ASP A 95 1.55 -5.40 14.33
C ASP A 95 0.08 -5.62 13.93
N GLY A 96 -0.44 -6.79 14.27
CA GLY A 96 -1.83 -7.20 14.05
C GLY A 96 -2.65 -7.19 15.34
N PHE A 97 -3.85 -6.62 15.30
CA PHE A 97 -4.80 -6.64 16.42
C PHE A 97 -6.15 -7.22 15.99
N PRO A 98 -6.95 -7.78 16.92
CA PRO A 98 -8.31 -8.20 16.61
C PRO A 98 -9.11 -7.05 15.99
N ALA A 99 -9.58 -7.23 14.75
CA ALA A 99 -10.06 -6.11 13.92
C ALA A 99 -11.23 -5.34 14.57
N ALA A 100 -12.17 -6.07 15.16
CA ALA A 100 -13.30 -5.48 15.89
C ALA A 100 -12.84 -4.68 17.12
N ALA A 101 -11.85 -5.16 17.87
CA ALA A 101 -11.32 -4.45 19.03
C ALA A 101 -10.58 -3.17 18.59
N TYR A 102 -9.79 -3.28 17.53
CA TYR A 102 -9.07 -2.17 16.93
C TYR A 102 -10.02 -1.06 16.49
N ALA A 103 -11.05 -1.37 15.69
CA ALA A 103 -12.07 -0.40 15.27
C ALA A 103 -12.80 0.26 16.45
N ARG A 104 -13.08 -0.50 17.52
CA ARG A 104 -13.74 0.03 18.73
C ARG A 104 -12.89 1.05 19.49
N VAL A 105 -11.56 1.00 19.42
CA VAL A 105 -10.70 2.02 20.04
C VAL A 105 -10.93 3.36 19.35
N TYR A 106 -10.76 3.42 18.03
CA TYR A 106 -10.94 4.65 17.26
C TYR A 106 -12.36 5.23 17.36
N ARG A 107 -13.39 4.38 17.38
CA ARG A 107 -14.78 4.83 17.60
C ARG A 107 -14.98 5.45 18.98
N ARG A 108 -14.33 4.92 20.03
CA ARG A 108 -14.40 5.49 21.39
C ARG A 108 -13.69 6.84 21.45
N ASP A 109 -12.65 7.03 20.66
CA ASP A 109 -11.95 8.31 20.51
C ASP A 109 -12.69 9.31 19.60
N ASN A 110 -13.94 9.02 19.25
CA ASN A 110 -14.79 9.82 18.37
C ASN A 110 -14.18 10.07 16.98
N ARG A 111 -13.44 9.08 16.47
CA ARG A 111 -12.85 9.10 15.13
C ARG A 111 -13.73 8.33 14.16
N SER A 112 -13.89 8.87 12.96
CA SER A 112 -14.56 8.18 11.86
C SER A 112 -13.78 6.93 11.45
N VAL A 113 -14.50 5.87 11.09
CA VAL A 113 -13.92 4.60 10.61
C VAL A 113 -14.60 4.21 9.29
N TRP A 114 -13.80 4.00 8.26
CA TRP A 114 -14.23 3.49 6.96
C TRP A 114 -13.60 2.13 6.73
N ILE A 115 -14.36 1.20 6.14
CA ILE A 115 -13.89 -0.13 5.77
C ILE A 115 -14.25 -0.32 4.29
N GLN A 116 -13.24 -0.62 3.48
CA GLN A 116 -13.41 -0.92 2.05
C GLN A 116 -12.89 -2.33 1.80
N GLU A 117 -13.81 -3.28 1.60
CA GLU A 117 -13.42 -4.60 1.10
C GLU A 117 -12.85 -4.45 -0.32
N LEU A 118 -11.72 -5.10 -0.57
CA LEU A 118 -10.98 -4.98 -1.80
C LEU A 118 -11.34 -6.15 -2.72
N ASP A 119 -11.75 -5.82 -3.94
CA ASP A 119 -11.99 -6.80 -4.99
C ASP A 119 -10.65 -7.24 -5.60
N ILE A 120 -10.02 -8.23 -4.95
CA ILE A 120 -8.70 -8.76 -5.30
C ILE A 120 -8.83 -10.27 -5.52
N PRO A 121 -8.21 -10.83 -6.58
CA PRO A 121 -8.21 -12.28 -6.80
C PRO A 121 -7.72 -13.08 -5.59
N LEU A 122 -8.27 -14.28 -5.37
CA LEU A 122 -7.99 -15.08 -4.17
C LEU A 122 -6.49 -15.35 -3.98
N GLU A 123 -5.78 -15.67 -5.06
CA GLU A 123 -4.34 -15.90 -5.04
C GLU A 123 -3.57 -14.69 -4.50
N ARG A 124 -3.98 -13.47 -4.89
CA ARG A 124 -3.37 -12.22 -4.43
C ARG A 124 -3.76 -11.89 -2.98
N ARG A 125 -4.98 -12.21 -2.56
CA ARG A 125 -5.40 -12.11 -1.14
C ARG A 125 -4.56 -13.01 -0.25
N VAL A 126 -4.32 -14.25 -0.67
CA VAL A 126 -3.45 -15.21 0.06
C VAL A 126 -2.00 -14.72 0.13
N GLU A 127 -1.46 -14.20 -0.97
CA GLU A 127 -0.11 -13.63 -0.99
C GLU A 127 0.03 -12.41 -0.07
N LEU A 128 -0.96 -11.51 -0.07
CA LEU A 128 -0.98 -10.34 0.79
C LEU A 128 -1.07 -10.74 2.27
N ARG A 129 -1.93 -11.70 2.62
CA ARG A 129 -2.01 -12.23 3.99
C ARG A 129 -0.65 -12.76 4.45
N ARG A 130 -0.02 -13.65 3.67
CA ARG A 130 1.30 -14.21 4.01
C ARG A 130 2.37 -13.12 4.16
N PHE A 131 2.33 -12.10 3.31
CA PHE A 131 3.25 -10.96 3.42
C PHE A 131 3.06 -10.21 4.74
N LEU A 132 1.81 -9.96 5.15
CA LEU A 132 1.51 -9.29 6.42
C LEU A 132 1.92 -10.14 7.62
N GLU A 133 1.60 -11.44 7.62
CA GLU A 133 2.02 -12.37 8.67
C GLU A 133 3.55 -12.45 8.80
N TRP A 134 4.26 -12.52 7.68
CA TRP A 134 5.73 -12.46 7.65
C TRP A 134 6.25 -11.13 8.20
N ASN A 135 5.65 -10.01 7.79
CA ASN A 135 6.11 -8.70 8.22
C ASN A 135 5.81 -8.41 9.70
N ALA A 136 4.81 -9.05 10.29
CA ALA A 136 4.50 -8.95 11.72
C ALA A 136 5.56 -9.64 12.63
N GLN A 137 6.43 -10.48 12.06
CA GLN A 137 7.47 -11.17 12.83
C GLN A 137 8.50 -10.17 13.42
N PRO A 138 9.06 -10.44 14.62
CA PRO A 138 10.00 -9.53 15.29
C PRO A 138 11.18 -9.08 14.43
N GLU A 139 11.64 -9.93 13.52
CA GLU A 139 12.77 -9.72 12.62
C GLU A 139 12.44 -8.78 11.46
N HIS A 140 11.16 -8.56 11.16
CA HIS A 140 10.69 -7.88 9.94
C HIS A 140 9.81 -6.66 10.21
N ARG A 141 9.28 -6.53 11.43
CA ARG A 141 8.27 -5.51 11.75
C ARG A 141 8.79 -4.10 11.90
N PHE A 142 10.07 -3.91 12.23
CA PHE A 142 10.63 -2.59 12.55
C PHE A 142 11.12 -1.84 11.32
N TYR A 143 10.87 -0.53 11.28
CA TYR A 143 11.33 0.33 10.21
C TYR A 143 11.57 1.78 10.67
N HIS A 144 12.34 2.51 9.88
CA HIS A 144 12.58 3.94 10.10
C HIS A 144 11.42 4.76 9.55
N TYR A 145 10.79 5.53 10.42
CA TYR A 145 9.65 6.33 10.03
C TYR A 145 10.09 7.61 9.33
N ASP A 146 9.66 7.79 8.08
CA ASP A 146 9.66 9.07 7.37
C ASP A 146 8.20 9.50 7.21
N TYR A 147 7.88 10.65 7.78
CA TYR A 147 6.52 11.15 7.81
C TYR A 147 5.84 11.24 6.44
N TYR A 148 6.57 11.56 5.37
CA TYR A 148 6.01 11.69 4.02
C TYR A 148 6.23 10.47 3.14
N ARG A 149 7.30 9.71 3.39
CA ARG A 149 7.77 8.66 2.46
C ARG A 149 7.64 7.26 3.03
N ASP A 150 7.66 7.11 4.34
CA ASP A 150 7.72 5.81 5.01
C ASP A 150 6.92 5.85 6.32
N ASN A 151 5.59 5.79 6.18
CA ASN A 151 4.62 5.91 7.25
C ASN A 151 3.55 4.81 7.16
N CYS A 152 2.54 4.87 8.03
CA CYS A 152 1.50 3.84 8.07
C CYS A 152 0.72 3.69 6.76
N SER A 153 0.40 4.81 6.11
CA SER A 153 -0.34 4.85 4.86
C SER A 153 0.54 4.43 3.68
N THR A 154 1.79 4.90 3.59
CA THR A 154 2.69 4.51 2.48
C THR A 154 3.05 3.03 2.54
N ARG A 155 3.27 2.46 3.73
CA ARG A 155 3.50 1.02 3.88
C ARG A 155 2.31 0.18 3.44
N ILE A 156 1.09 0.62 3.77
CA ILE A 156 -0.14 -0.04 3.31
C ILE A 156 -0.34 0.14 1.80
N ARG A 157 -0.13 1.34 1.27
CA ARG A 157 -0.13 1.62 -0.17
C ARG A 157 0.81 0.66 -0.92
N ASP A 158 2.05 0.50 -0.43
CA ASP A 158 3.05 -0.34 -1.08
C ASP A 158 2.70 -1.84 -0.97
N ALA A 159 2.14 -2.28 0.16
CA ALA A 159 1.65 -3.65 0.34
C ALA A 159 0.47 -3.96 -0.60
N LEU A 160 -0.46 -3.01 -0.75
CA LEU A 160 -1.59 -3.13 -1.69
C LEU A 160 -1.12 -3.09 -3.14
N ASP A 161 -0.19 -2.21 -3.49
CA ASP A 161 0.36 -2.13 -4.85
C ASP A 161 1.06 -3.43 -5.24
N ARG A 162 1.78 -4.07 -4.32
CA ARG A 162 2.34 -5.41 -4.51
C ARG A 162 1.25 -6.46 -4.80
N ALA A 163 0.17 -6.46 -4.02
CA ALA A 163 -0.95 -7.40 -4.23
C ALA A 163 -1.71 -7.13 -5.55
N LEU A 164 -1.64 -5.89 -6.05
CA LEU A 164 -2.27 -5.43 -7.29
C LEU A 164 -1.30 -5.43 -8.49
N ASP A 165 -0.16 -6.12 -8.40
CA ASP A 165 0.84 -6.22 -9.48
C ASP A 165 1.31 -4.85 -10.01
N GLY A 166 1.50 -3.87 -9.14
CA GLY A 166 2.00 -2.53 -9.48
C GLY A 166 0.96 -1.60 -10.12
N ARG A 167 -0.30 -2.04 -10.22
CA ARG A 167 -1.36 -1.28 -10.91
C ARG A 167 -1.78 -0.02 -10.18
N LEU A 168 -1.73 -0.01 -8.85
CA LEU A 168 -2.04 1.19 -8.08
C LEU A 168 -1.01 2.28 -8.38
N ARG A 169 0.27 1.93 -8.39
CA ARG A 169 1.36 2.83 -8.77
C ARG A 169 1.25 3.28 -10.22
N ALA A 170 0.98 2.37 -11.14
CA ALA A 170 0.81 2.71 -12.56
C ALA A 170 -0.32 3.73 -12.78
N ALA A 171 -1.42 3.62 -12.04
CA ALA A 171 -2.56 4.53 -12.15
C ALA A 171 -2.34 5.90 -11.48
N THR A 172 -1.46 6.00 -10.49
CA THR A 172 -1.36 7.19 -9.61
C THR A 172 -0.04 7.94 -9.72
N TYR A 173 1.04 7.31 -10.16
CA TYR A 173 2.38 7.92 -10.13
C TYR A 173 2.55 9.07 -11.13
N SER A 174 1.95 8.97 -12.31
CA SER A 174 2.00 10.03 -13.34
C SER A 174 0.87 11.05 -13.20
N THR A 175 -0.04 10.86 -12.24
CA THR A 175 -1.19 11.74 -12.01
C THR A 175 -0.78 12.84 -11.02
N PRO A 176 -0.74 14.12 -11.42
CA PRO A 176 -0.42 15.21 -10.49
C PRO A 176 -1.49 15.32 -9.41
N SER A 177 -1.11 15.50 -8.15
CA SER A 177 -2.06 15.86 -7.10
C SER A 177 -2.43 17.34 -7.12
N HIS A 178 -1.61 18.17 -7.79
CA HIS A 178 -1.64 19.63 -7.72
C HIS A 178 -1.40 20.20 -6.31
N THR A 179 -0.79 19.42 -5.43
CA THR A 179 -0.46 19.77 -4.05
C THR A 179 1.03 19.54 -3.77
N THR A 180 1.46 19.88 -2.55
CA THR A 180 2.81 19.63 -2.03
C THR A 180 2.71 19.05 -0.63
N PHE A 181 3.79 18.42 -0.15
CA PHE A 181 3.85 17.96 1.23
C PHE A 181 3.63 19.11 2.23
N ARG A 182 4.19 20.31 1.97
CA ARG A 182 3.97 21.50 2.81
C ARG A 182 2.49 21.89 2.86
N PHE A 183 1.81 21.90 1.72
CA PHE A 183 0.38 22.22 1.65
C PHE A 183 -0.44 21.31 2.58
N HIS A 184 -0.21 20.00 2.52
CA HIS A 184 -0.92 19.04 3.37
C HIS A 184 -0.59 19.22 4.85
N THR A 185 0.68 19.43 5.19
CA THR A 185 1.07 19.69 6.59
C THR A 185 0.41 20.96 7.12
N GLN A 186 0.41 22.05 6.35
CA GLN A 186 -0.23 23.30 6.74
C GLN A 186 -1.73 23.13 6.97
N ARG A 187 -2.45 22.53 6.02
CA ARG A 187 -3.92 22.40 6.13
C ARG A 187 -4.35 21.50 7.30
N LEU A 188 -3.56 20.48 7.64
CA LEU A 188 -3.91 19.50 8.67
C LEU A 188 -3.49 19.94 10.07
N THR A 189 -2.49 20.82 10.18
CA THR A 189 -2.03 21.38 11.48
C THR A 189 -2.57 22.78 11.77
N ALA A 190 -3.38 23.36 10.88
CA ALA A 190 -3.89 24.73 10.99
C ALA A 190 -4.63 25.04 12.31
N ASN A 191 -5.20 24.02 12.97
CA ASN A 191 -5.93 24.17 14.23
C ASN A 191 -5.02 24.17 15.47
N ASP A 192 -3.72 23.95 15.31
CA ASP A 192 -2.72 24.01 16.38
C ASP A 192 -1.61 24.98 15.98
N PRO A 193 -1.70 26.27 16.37
CA PRO A 193 -0.73 27.29 15.97
C PRO A 193 0.71 26.95 16.37
N LEU A 194 0.92 26.29 17.51
CA LEU A 194 2.26 25.94 17.97
C LEU A 194 2.89 24.85 17.11
N VAL A 195 2.14 23.78 16.83
CA VAL A 195 2.57 22.71 15.94
C VAL A 195 2.78 23.26 14.52
N TYR A 196 1.83 24.04 14.03
CA TYR A 196 1.90 24.67 12.71
C TYR A 196 3.18 25.49 12.56
N THR A 197 3.45 26.44 13.47
CA THR A 197 4.65 27.28 13.42
C THR A 197 5.93 26.45 13.57
N GLY A 198 5.95 25.47 14.48
CA GLY A 198 7.11 24.58 14.67
C GLY A 198 7.46 23.80 13.40
N LEU A 199 6.46 23.25 12.71
CA LEU A 199 6.66 22.54 11.45
C LEU A 199 7.07 23.49 10.32
N LEU A 200 6.52 24.71 10.24
CA LEU A 200 6.96 25.68 9.24
C LEU A 200 8.47 25.97 9.31
N ILE A 201 9.02 26.06 10.53
CA ILE A 201 10.44 26.30 10.77
C ILE A 201 11.27 25.04 10.47
N ALA A 202 10.78 23.86 10.85
CA ALA A 202 11.51 22.61 10.71
C ALA A 202 11.56 22.08 9.26
N LEU A 203 10.53 22.36 8.47
CA LEU A 203 10.39 21.81 7.12
C LEU A 203 11.26 22.55 6.10
N GLY A 204 12.25 21.85 5.55
CA GLY A 204 13.10 22.35 4.46
C GLY A 204 12.41 22.39 3.09
N PRO A 205 13.08 22.92 2.04
CA PRO A 205 12.49 23.15 0.71
C PRO A 205 12.09 21.88 -0.03
N GLY A 206 12.52 20.70 0.43
CA GLY A 206 12.15 19.42 -0.18
C GLY A 206 10.66 19.11 -0.13
N VAL A 207 9.90 19.72 0.78
CA VAL A 207 8.44 19.53 0.90
C VAL A 207 7.61 20.48 0.03
N ASP A 208 8.27 21.41 -0.68
CA ASP A 208 7.63 22.41 -1.54
C ASP A 208 7.52 21.95 -3.00
N ARG A 209 8.05 20.76 -3.32
CA ARG A 209 7.94 20.18 -4.66
C ARG A 209 6.52 19.65 -4.89
N PRO A 210 5.95 19.81 -6.11
CA PRO A 210 4.72 19.14 -6.49
C PRO A 210 4.83 17.63 -6.28
N ILE A 211 3.75 17.02 -5.82
CA ILE A 211 3.68 15.57 -5.56
C ILE A 211 2.69 14.90 -6.52
N SER A 212 2.86 13.58 -6.73
CA SER A 212 1.90 12.76 -7.48
C SER A 212 0.77 12.28 -6.58
N ALA A 213 -0.31 11.75 -7.16
CA ALA A 213 -1.35 11.05 -6.41
C ALA A 213 -0.81 9.82 -5.66
N TRP A 214 0.27 9.19 -6.17
CA TRP A 214 0.98 8.13 -5.47
C TRP A 214 1.66 8.64 -4.20
N ASP A 215 2.35 9.77 -4.29
CA ASP A 215 3.02 10.39 -3.15
C ASP A 215 2.01 10.92 -2.13
N GLU A 216 0.90 11.51 -2.60
CA GLU A 216 -0.20 12.04 -1.78
C GLU A 216 -0.89 10.96 -0.92
N ALA A 217 -0.82 9.68 -1.33
CA ALA A 217 -1.27 8.54 -0.54
C ALA A 217 -0.42 8.26 0.72
N PHE A 218 0.52 9.14 1.08
CA PHE A 218 1.04 9.23 2.45
C PHE A 218 -0.05 9.63 3.47
N LEU A 219 -1.15 10.20 2.99
CA LEU A 219 -2.33 10.51 3.79
C LEU A 219 -3.38 9.40 3.69
N PRO A 220 -3.85 8.88 4.84
CA PRO A 220 -4.83 7.80 4.87
C PRO A 220 -6.11 8.03 4.07
N MET A 221 -6.64 9.26 4.08
CA MET A 221 -7.87 9.57 3.35
C MET A 221 -7.65 9.62 1.84
N GLU A 222 -6.48 10.11 1.42
CA GLU A 222 -6.13 10.16 0.01
C GLU A 222 -5.95 8.74 -0.53
N LEU A 223 -5.27 7.86 0.22
CA LEU A 223 -5.15 6.43 -0.15
C LEU A 223 -6.53 5.76 -0.28
N ARG A 224 -7.42 5.95 0.70
CA ARG A 224 -8.81 5.46 0.67
C ARG A 224 -9.53 5.88 -0.62
N ASP A 225 -9.42 7.15 -0.97
CA ASP A 225 -10.10 7.74 -2.12
C ASP A 225 -9.48 7.27 -3.44
N ARG A 226 -8.15 7.08 -3.50
CA ARG A 226 -7.47 6.47 -4.65
C ARG A 226 -7.89 5.02 -4.86
N ILE A 227 -7.98 4.24 -3.79
CA ILE A 227 -8.44 2.84 -3.85
C ILE A 227 -9.90 2.78 -4.31
N ALA A 228 -10.77 3.66 -3.80
CA ALA A 228 -12.17 3.72 -4.22
C ALA A 228 -12.35 4.03 -5.72
N ALA A 229 -11.46 4.87 -6.26
CA ALA A 229 -11.50 5.28 -7.66
C ALA A 229 -10.78 4.30 -8.60
N LEU A 230 -9.93 3.42 -8.08
CA LEU A 230 -9.15 2.48 -8.89
C LEU A 230 -10.07 1.39 -9.43
N ARG A 231 -10.15 1.30 -10.75
CA ARG A 231 -10.73 0.14 -11.44
C ARG A 231 -9.61 -0.66 -12.06
N VAL A 232 -9.47 -1.90 -11.61
CA VAL A 232 -8.54 -2.86 -12.19
C VAL A 232 -9.36 -3.79 -13.07
N PRO A 233 -9.14 -3.82 -14.40
CA PRO A 233 -9.74 -4.85 -15.23
C PRO A 233 -9.37 -6.22 -14.67
N GLY A 234 -10.37 -7.09 -14.48
CA GLY A 234 -10.17 -8.48 -14.12
C GLY A 234 -9.27 -9.19 -15.12
N ALA A 235 -8.84 -10.42 -14.80
CA ALA A 235 -8.06 -11.24 -15.72
C ALA A 235 -8.78 -11.51 -17.07
N ASP A 236 -10.10 -11.28 -17.12
CA ASP A 236 -10.98 -11.34 -18.29
C ASP A 236 -11.17 -9.99 -19.01
N GLY A 237 -10.52 -8.92 -18.55
CA GLY A 237 -10.59 -7.58 -19.12
C GLY A 237 -11.86 -6.80 -18.78
N ARG A 238 -12.69 -7.29 -17.86
CA ARG A 238 -13.91 -6.57 -17.41
C ARG A 238 -13.62 -5.71 -16.18
N PRO A 239 -14.19 -4.49 -16.11
CA PRO A 239 -13.93 -3.55 -15.02
C PRO A 239 -14.63 -3.92 -13.72
#